data_AF-A0AAJ4EAK9-F1
#
_entry.id   AF-A0AAJ4EAK9-F1
#
_cell.length_a   1.000
_cell.length_b   1.000
_cell.length_c   1.000
_cell.angle_alpha   90.00
_cell.angle_beta   90.00
_cell.angle_gamma   90.00
#
_symmetry.space_group_name_H-M   'P 1'
#
loop_
_entity.id
_entity.type
_entity.pdbx_description
1 polymer ?
#
loop_
_entity_poly.entity_id
_entity_poly.type
_entity_poly.pdbx_seq_one_letter_code
_entity_poly.pdbx_strand_id
1 'polypeptide(L)'
;MIFVMIIGMGLAVFFNRYLFLEPRLPVRLNRGAREFLGFAVPGMLTAICGPIIFLAEHKLNLSPTNPYLLAGVCAVALMFWTRSVLTTVLLSMALFYLFRWLL
;
A
#
# COMPACT_ATOMS: atom_id res chain seq x y z
N MET A 1 9.23 20.83 -22.79
CA MET A 1 9.60 20.25 -21.48
C MET A 1 8.62 19.16 -21.03
N ILE A 2 7.32 19.43 -20.93
CA ILE A 2 6.30 18.45 -20.50
C ILE A 2 6.25 17.21 -21.40
N PHE A 3 6.26 17.35 -22.72
CA PHE A 3 6.26 16.21 -23.65
C PHE A 3 7.47 15.27 -23.51
N VAL A 4 8.66 15.83 -23.25
CA VAL A 4 9.87 15.04 -23.02
C VAL A 4 9.76 14.26 -21.70
N MET A 5 9.16 14.86 -20.66
CA MET A 5 8.90 14.19 -19.39
C MET A 5 7.89 13.06 -19.53
N ILE A 6 6.80 13.28 -20.28
CA ILE A 6 5.76 12.26 -20.52
C ILE A 6 6.35 11.08 -21.27
N ILE A 7 7.09 11.33 -22.37
CA ILE A 7 7.72 10.26 -23.14
C ILE A 7 8.81 9.57 -22.31
N GLY A 8 9.61 10.32 -21.55
CA GLY A 8 10.65 9.78 -20.68
C GLY A 8 10.10 8.88 -19.58
N MET A 9 9.06 9.32 -18.86
CA MET A 9 8.39 8.51 -17.84
C MET A 9 7.66 7.31 -18.47
N GLY A 10 7.04 7.50 -19.63
CA GLY A 10 6.39 6.43 -20.39
C GLY A 10 7.38 5.32 -20.76
N LEU A 11 8.55 5.70 -21.29
CA LEU A 11 9.63 4.75 -21.59
C LEU A 11 10.16 4.08 -20.32
N ALA A 12 10.36 4.82 -19.23
CA ALA A 12 10.85 4.24 -17.97
C ALA A 12 9.88 3.18 -17.41
N VAL A 13 8.57 3.47 -17.39
CA VAL A 13 7.54 2.52 -16.95
C VAL A 13 7.44 1.34 -17.91
N PHE A 14 7.51 1.60 -19.22
CA PHE A 14 7.50 0.57 -20.24
C PHE A 14 8.68 -0.38 -20.07
N PHE A 15 9.91 0.12 -19.99
CA PHE A 15 11.09 -0.71 -19.77
C PHE A 15 11.01 -1.46 -18.44
N ASN A 16 10.64 -0.81 -17.34
CA ASN A 16 10.51 -1.48 -16.05
C ASN A 16 9.53 -2.65 -16.12
N ARG A 17 8.36 -2.47 -16.74
CA ARG A 17 7.33 -3.50 -16.77
C ARG A 17 7.57 -4.57 -17.84
N TYR A 18 8.01 -4.17 -19.04
CA TYR A 18 8.18 -5.06 -20.19
C TYR A 18 9.43 -5.95 -20.04
N LEU A 19 10.50 -5.44 -19.43
CA LEU A 19 11.71 -6.24 -19.12
C LEU A 19 11.39 -7.41 -18.17
N PHE A 20 10.41 -7.26 -17.26
CA PHE A 20 9.95 -8.33 -16.39
C PHE A 20 8.81 -9.19 -17.00
N LEU A 21 8.11 -8.70 -18.03
CA LEU A 21 6.96 -9.39 -18.65
C LEU A 21 7.35 -10.29 -19.82
N GLU A 22 8.53 -10.11 -20.42
CA GLU A 22 8.96 -10.87 -21.59
C GLU A 22 9.27 -12.34 -21.21
N PRO A 23 8.47 -13.34 -21.64
CA PRO A 23 8.64 -14.74 -21.22
C PRO A 23 9.91 -15.41 -21.77
N ARG A 24 10.63 -14.72 -22.67
CA ARG A 24 11.78 -15.23 -23.43
C ARG A 24 13.13 -14.67 -22.95
N LEU A 25 13.14 -13.74 -22.01
CA LEU A 25 14.37 -13.31 -21.36
C LEU A 25 14.85 -14.44 -20.42
N PRO A 26 16.02 -15.07 -20.67
CA PRO A 26 16.53 -16.19 -19.87
C PRO A 26 17.07 -15.72 -18.52
N VAL A 27 16.46 -14.69 -17.92
CA VAL A 27 16.74 -14.28 -16.56
C VAL A 27 16.04 -15.27 -15.65
N ARG A 28 16.68 -16.42 -15.43
CA ARG A 28 16.33 -17.31 -14.33
C ARG A 28 16.64 -16.58 -13.03
N LEU A 29 15.71 -15.74 -12.57
CA LEU A 29 15.79 -15.21 -11.21
C LEU A 29 15.95 -16.40 -10.29
N ASN A 30 17.09 -16.44 -9.58
CA ASN A 30 17.34 -17.45 -8.57
C ASN A 30 16.14 -17.48 -7.60
N ARG A 31 15.75 -18.64 -7.08
CA ARG A 31 14.57 -18.79 -6.20
C ARG A 31 14.53 -17.72 -5.12
N GLY A 32 15.68 -17.42 -4.50
CA GLY A 32 15.80 -16.37 -3.48
C GLY A 32 15.50 -14.95 -3.99
N ALA A 33 15.90 -14.59 -5.20
CA ALA A 33 15.59 -13.27 -5.78
C ALA A 33 14.09 -13.15 -6.12
N ARG A 34 13.46 -14.23 -6.58
CA ARG A 34 12.02 -14.25 -6.87
C ARG A 34 11.18 -14.20 -5.59
N GLU A 35 11.59 -14.91 -4.54
CA GLU A 35 10.95 -14.83 -3.23
C GLU A 35 11.11 -13.43 -2.63
N PHE A 36 12.30 -12.83 -2.68
CA PHE A 36 12.54 -11.47 -2.22
C PHE A 36 11.66 -10.43 -2.93
N LEU A 37 11.54 -10.53 -4.26
CA LEU A 37 10.64 -9.68 -5.05
C LEU A 37 9.15 -9.96 -4.74
N GLY A 38 8.79 -11.20 -4.38
CA GLY A 38 7.45 -11.53 -3.88
C GLY A 38 7.10 -10.80 -2.59
N PHE A 39 8.08 -10.57 -1.71
CA PHE A 39 7.91 -9.77 -0.49
C PHE A 39 7.94 -8.25 -0.73
N ALA A 40 8.34 -7.80 -1.93
CA ALA A 40 8.40 -6.37 -2.24
C ALA A 40 7.00 -5.72 -2.22
N VAL A 41 5.97 -6.42 -2.72
CA VAL A 41 4.59 -5.90 -2.72
C VAL A 41 4.05 -5.67 -1.31
N PRO A 42 4.01 -6.69 -0.41
CA PRO A 42 3.54 -6.46 0.96
C PRO A 42 4.44 -5.48 1.72
N GLY A 43 5.76 -5.48 1.50
CA GLY A 43 6.67 -4.52 2.12
C GLY A 43 6.46 -3.08 1.66
N MET A 44 6.15 -2.86 0.38
CA MET A 44 5.81 -1.55 -0.14
C MET A 44 4.48 -1.05 0.44
N LEU A 45 3.47 -1.92 0.52
CA LEU A 45 2.18 -1.56 1.11
C LEU A 45 2.32 -1.18 2.58
N THR A 46 3.13 -1.90 3.37
CA THR A 46 3.39 -1.52 4.77
C THR A 46 4.20 -0.23 4.89
N ALA A 47 5.16 0.01 4.00
CA ALA A 47 5.92 1.26 3.95
C ALA A 47 5.05 2.48 3.59
N ILE A 48 3.98 2.28 2.82
CA ILE A 48 2.98 3.32 2.53
C ILE A 48 2.02 3.49 3.70
N CYS A 49 1.45 2.40 4.23
CA CYS A 49 0.46 2.46 5.31
C CYS A 49 1.05 2.95 6.64
N GLY A 50 2.29 2.57 6.96
CA GLY A 50 2.99 2.95 8.19
C GLY A 50 2.96 4.46 8.47
N PRO A 51 3.55 5.32 7.62
CA PRO A 51 3.53 6.76 7.84
C PRO A 51 2.11 7.35 7.80
N ILE A 52 1.20 6.82 6.99
CA ILE A 52 -0.20 7.29 6.96
C ILE A 52 -0.88 7.13 8.33
N ILE A 53 -0.57 6.04 9.04
CA ILE A 53 -1.17 5.75 10.35
C ILE A 53 -0.44 6.48 11.49
N PHE A 54 0.89 6.52 11.45
CA PHE A 54 1.72 7.00 12.58
C PHE A 54 2.16 8.47 12.47
N LEU A 55 2.31 9.01 11.26
CA LEU A 55 2.75 10.39 10.99
C LEU A 55 1.55 11.22 10.48
N ALA A 56 0.62 11.51 11.37
CA ALA A 56 -0.39 12.52 11.10
C ALA A 56 0.25 13.92 11.24
N GLU A 57 0.22 14.74 10.18
CA GLU A 57 0.67 16.14 10.20
C GLU A 57 2.15 16.33 10.63
N HIS A 58 3.06 15.48 10.14
CA HIS A 58 4.50 15.52 10.45
C HIS A 58 4.86 15.37 11.95
N LYS A 59 3.91 15.02 12.81
CA LYS A 59 4.14 14.72 14.23
C LYS A 59 3.83 13.25 14.50
N LEU A 60 4.67 12.62 15.30
CA LEU A 60 4.42 11.28 15.85
C LEU A 60 3.21 11.35 16.78
N ASN A 61 2.03 11.07 16.24
CA ASN A 61 0.77 11.09 16.97
C ASN A 61 0.43 9.66 17.41
N LEU A 62 1.16 9.19 18.43
CA LEU A 62 0.93 7.94 19.14
C LEU A 62 -0.19 8.04 20.18
N SER A 63 -0.97 9.12 20.16
CA SER A 63 -2.09 9.27 21.08
C SER A 63 -3.17 8.23 20.74
N PRO A 64 -3.71 7.50 21.73
CA PRO A 64 -4.83 6.57 21.53
C PRO A 64 -6.12 7.24 21.03
N THR A 65 -6.13 8.59 21.01
CA THR A 65 -7.18 9.43 20.45
C THR A 65 -7.01 9.67 18.94
N ASN A 66 -5.94 9.20 18.29
CA ASN A 66 -5.75 9.43 16.85
C ASN A 66 -6.73 8.57 16.01
N PRO A 67 -7.64 9.17 15.23
CA PRO A 67 -8.65 8.44 14.45
C PRO A 67 -8.03 7.48 13.43
N TYR A 68 -6.82 7.77 12.91
CA TYR A 68 -6.13 6.90 11.95
C TYR A 68 -5.62 5.60 12.57
N LEU A 69 -5.10 5.66 13.79
CA LEU A 69 -4.54 4.50 14.49
C LEU A 69 -5.66 3.56 14.93
N LEU A 70 -6.73 4.12 15.48
CA LEU A 70 -7.90 3.36 15.90
C LEU A 70 -8.63 2.73 14.69
N ALA A 71 -8.81 3.48 13.60
CA ALA A 71 -9.41 2.96 12.38
C ALA A 71 -8.56 1.84 11.75
N GLY A 72 -7.23 1.94 11.79
CA GLY A 72 -6.32 0.88 11.33
C GLY A 72 -6.49 -0.41 12.12
N VAL A 73 -6.54 -0.33 13.46
CA VAL A 73 -6.76 -1.50 14.32
C VAL A 73 -8.16 -2.11 14.07
N CYS A 74 -9.19 -1.27 13.96
CA CYS A 74 -10.54 -1.73 13.61
C CYS A 74 -10.58 -2.42 12.24
N ALA A 75 -9.89 -1.89 11.23
CA ALA A 75 -9.83 -2.50 9.90
C ALA A 75 -9.18 -3.90 9.95
N VAL A 76 -8.10 -4.07 10.71
CA VAL A 76 -7.47 -5.37 10.93
C VAL A 76 -8.42 -6.34 11.64
N ALA A 77 -9.07 -5.90 12.73
CA ALA A 77 -10.03 -6.72 13.48
C ALA A 77 -11.22 -7.16 12.60
N LEU A 78 -11.75 -6.26 11.77
CA LEU A 78 -12.82 -6.55 10.82
C LEU A 78 -12.37 -7.53 9.74
N MET A 79 -11.15 -7.40 9.24
CA MET A 79 -10.63 -8.33 8.24
C MET A 79 -10.58 -9.77 8.78
N PHE A 80 -10.16 -9.93 10.04
CA PHE A 80 -10.17 -11.23 10.71
C PHE A 80 -11.58 -11.79 10.88
N TRP A 81 -12.57 -10.94 11.14
CA TRP A 81 -13.95 -11.38 11.37
C TRP A 81 -14.70 -11.67 10.06
N THR A 82 -14.70 -10.73 9.11
CA THR A 82 -15.62 -10.78 7.97
C THR A 82 -15.12 -11.67 6.84
N ARG A 83 -13.81 -11.98 6.78
CA ARG A 83 -13.14 -12.77 5.70
C ARG A 83 -13.43 -12.32 4.26
N SER A 84 -14.17 -11.23 4.07
CA SER A 84 -14.53 -10.62 2.80
C SER A 84 -13.88 -9.26 2.71
N VAL A 85 -13.07 -9.08 1.67
CA VAL A 85 -12.31 -7.83 1.44
C VAL A 85 -13.28 -6.66 1.24
N LEU A 86 -14.35 -6.86 0.47
CA LEU A 86 -15.28 -5.79 0.10
C LEU A 86 -16.01 -5.22 1.33
N THR A 87 -16.52 -6.10 2.19
CA THR A 87 -17.23 -5.70 3.41
C THR A 87 -16.29 -5.06 4.42
N THR A 88 -15.06 -5.58 4.54
CA THR A 88 -14.03 -5.00 5.40
C THR A 88 -13.70 -3.58 4.97
N VAL A 89 -13.52 -3.33 3.66
CA VAL A 89 -13.22 -1.99 3.13
C VAL A 89 -14.39 -1.03 3.39
N LEU A 90 -15.62 -1.42 3.06
CA LEU A 90 -16.79 -0.58 3.30
C LEU A 90 -16.98 -0.23 4.78
N LEU A 91 -16.84 -1.23 5.65
CA LEU A 91 -17.08 -1.06 7.09
C LEU A 91 -15.96 -0.28 7.77
N SER A 92 -14.70 -0.52 7.40
CA SER A 92 -13.55 0.25 7.91
C SER A 92 -13.59 1.71 7.42
N MET A 93 -14.02 1.94 6.18
CA MET A 93 -14.22 3.29 5.65
C MET A 93 -15.34 4.03 6.41
N ALA A 94 -16.46 3.36 6.69
CA ALA A 94 -17.54 3.92 7.50
C ALA A 94 -17.08 4.27 8.93
N LEU A 95 -16.34 3.35 9.59
CA LEU A 95 -15.76 3.58 10.91
C LEU A 95 -14.76 4.75 10.92
N PHE A 96 -13.91 4.84 9.89
CA PHE A 96 -12.96 5.95 9.77
C PHE A 96 -13.67 7.30 9.68
N TYR A 97 -14.72 7.40 8.86
CA TYR A 97 -15.55 8.62 8.79
C TYR A 97 -16.21 8.94 10.13
N LEU A 98 -16.69 7.92 10.85
CA LEU A 98 -17.30 8.10 12.17
C LEU A 98 -16.29 8.63 13.19
N PHE A 99 -15.08 8.05 13.24
CA PHE A 99 -14.00 8.50 14.12
C PHE A 99 -13.50 9.89 13.77
N ARG A 100 -13.40 10.23 12.48
CA ARG A 100 -13.03 11.59 12.04
C ARG A 100 -14.12 12.63 12.30
N TRP A 101 -15.37 12.22 12.41
CA TRP A 101 -16.47 13.13 12.72
C TRP A 101 -16.60 13.37 14.23
N LEU A 102 -16.26 12.37 15.05
CA LEU A 102 -16.33 12.46 16.51
C LEU A 102 -15.13 13.19 17.15
N LEU A 103 -14.03 13.34 16.41
CA LEU A 103 -12.69 13.65 16.92
C LEU A 103 -11.98 14.68 16.04
#